data_AF-A0A662CQR9-F1
#
_entry.id   AF-A0A662CQR9-F1
#
_cell.length_a   1.000
_cell.length_b   1.000
_cell.length_c   1.000
_cell.angle_alpha   90.00
_cell.angle_beta   90.00
_cell.angle_gamma   90.00
#
_symmetry.space_group_name_H-M   'P 1'
#
loop_
_entity.id
_entity.type
_entity.pdbx_description
1 polymer ?
#
loop_
_entity_poly.entity_id
_entity_poly.type
_entity_poly.pdbx_seq_one_letter_code
_entity_poly.pdbx_strand_id
1 'polypeptide(L)'
;MAKSHTQYICQDCGYTNPRYLGRCPTCGNWDTMVEERIEKSSPASAASSARYNATSVPRPIQDIHSDEEKRMRLKHQEFSRVLGGGLVPGSINLIGGDPGIGKSTLLLQIALEIAEQNKVLYVSGEESERQIKMRADRLQRYQAGKVSTPPSRLLLVTETNLDAILDHAAEIKPKLLIVDSIQTSYLPQLESSAGSVSQVRECASLLREYAKRTGTSIFLIGHVNKEGNIAGPRVMEHIVVTVLYL
;
A
#
# COMPACT_ATOMS: atom_id res chain seq x y z
N MET A 1 8.06 -28.72 18.50
CA MET A 1 8.98 -27.68 18.02
C MET A 1 8.78 -27.54 16.51
N ALA A 2 8.21 -26.42 16.07
CA ALA A 2 8.05 -26.15 14.64
C ALA A 2 9.45 -26.00 14.02
N LYS A 3 9.76 -26.79 12.98
CA LYS A 3 11.04 -26.69 12.29
C LYS A 3 11.07 -25.35 11.55
N SER A 4 11.95 -24.44 11.96
CA SER A 4 12.31 -23.26 11.17
C SER A 4 12.92 -23.75 9.86
N HIS A 5 12.47 -23.21 8.74
CA HIS A 5 13.10 -23.46 7.44
C HIS A 5 13.80 -22.17 7.03
N THR A 6 15.10 -22.26 6.78
CA THR A 6 15.89 -21.15 6.27
C THR A 6 15.61 -20.98 4.77
N GLN A 7 15.36 -19.76 4.32
CA GLN A 7 15.24 -19.41 2.90
C GLN A 7 16.09 -18.17 2.62
N TYR A 8 16.68 -18.08 1.43
CA TYR A 8 17.43 -16.91 0.99
C TYR A 8 16.57 -16.08 0.05
N ILE A 9 16.43 -14.78 0.32
CA ILE A 9 15.62 -13.86 -0.48
C ILE A 9 16.52 -12.76 -1.07
N CYS A 10 16.42 -12.55 -2.37
CA CYS A 10 17.08 -11.45 -3.06
C CYS A 10 16.41 -10.13 -2.65
N GLN A 11 17.17 -9.22 -2.03
CA GLN A 11 16.68 -7.92 -1.59
C GLN A 11 16.41 -6.93 -2.74
N ASP A 12 16.82 -7.26 -3.97
CA ASP A 12 16.57 -6.39 -5.12
C ASP A 12 15.30 -6.77 -5.89
N CYS A 13 15.03 -8.08 -6.02
CA CYS A 13 13.94 -8.59 -6.86
C CYS A 13 12.96 -9.53 -6.16
N GLY A 14 13.22 -9.90 -4.90
CA GLY A 14 12.37 -10.80 -4.12
C GLY A 14 12.44 -12.28 -4.53
N TYR A 15 13.37 -12.67 -5.42
CA TYR A 15 13.59 -14.08 -5.75
C TYR A 15 13.99 -14.87 -4.51
N THR A 16 13.40 -16.05 -4.32
CA THR A 16 13.65 -16.88 -3.13
C THR A 16 14.27 -18.22 -3.50
N ASN A 17 15.22 -18.70 -2.69
CA ASN A 17 15.85 -20.01 -2.88
C ASN A 17 16.20 -20.66 -1.53
N PRO A 18 16.01 -21.98 -1.34
CA PRO A 18 16.40 -22.68 -0.11
C PRO A 18 17.92 -22.71 0.16
N ARG A 19 18.77 -22.38 -0.81
CA ARG A 19 20.23 -22.34 -0.64
C ARG A 19 20.79 -20.97 -1.05
N TYR A 20 21.87 -20.54 -0.40
CA TYR A 20 22.62 -19.36 -0.82
C TYR A 20 23.24 -19.61 -2.19
N LEU A 21 23.03 -18.69 -3.13
CA LEU A 21 23.52 -18.81 -4.51
C LEU A 21 24.65 -17.83 -4.84
N GLY A 22 25.02 -16.90 -3.94
CA GLY A 22 25.98 -15.81 -4.18
C GLY A 22 25.48 -14.76 -5.17
N ARG A 23 25.00 -15.19 -6.34
CA ARG A 23 24.38 -14.39 -7.39
C ARG A 23 22.90 -14.74 -7.51
N CYS A 24 22.04 -13.72 -7.58
CA CYS A 24 20.62 -13.93 -7.84
C CYS A 24 20.41 -14.41 -9.29
N PRO A 25 19.74 -15.56 -9.54
CA PRO A 25 19.50 -16.06 -10.89
C PRO A 25 18.46 -15.23 -11.66
N THR A 26 17.68 -14.38 -10.98
CA THR A 26 16.63 -13.56 -11.61
C THR A 26 17.15 -12.18 -12.03
N CYS A 27 17.76 -11.41 -11.12
CA CYS A 27 18.27 -10.08 -11.45
C CYS A 27 19.77 -10.08 -11.83
N GLY A 28 20.51 -11.16 -11.56
CA GLY A 28 21.92 -11.27 -11.90
C GLY A 28 22.87 -10.56 -10.93
N ASN A 29 22.36 -9.88 -9.90
CA ASN A 29 23.15 -9.15 -8.91
C ASN A 29 23.81 -10.09 -7.89
N TRP A 30 25.03 -9.73 -7.47
CA TRP A 30 25.80 -10.44 -6.46
C TRP A 30 25.48 -9.91 -5.06
N ASP A 31 25.63 -10.75 -4.04
CA ASP A 31 25.50 -10.40 -2.60
C ASP A 31 24.15 -9.81 -2.18
N THR A 32 23.11 -10.02 -3.00
CA THR A 32 21.74 -9.55 -2.72
C THR A 32 20.88 -10.58 -1.99
N MET A 33 21.34 -11.84 -1.90
CA MET A 33 20.60 -12.95 -1.30
C MET A 33 20.79 -12.96 0.22
N VAL A 34 19.81 -12.46 0.97
CA VAL A 34 19.87 -12.43 2.43
C VAL A 34 19.16 -13.63 3.02
N GLU A 35 19.75 -14.23 4.06
CA GLU A 35 19.13 -15.32 4.81
C GLU A 35 17.94 -14.81 5.62
N GLU A 36 16.77 -15.41 5.42
CA GLU A 36 15.56 -15.15 6.19
C GLU A 36 15.08 -16.45 6.83
N ARG A 37 14.89 -16.39 8.16
CA ARG A 37 14.34 -17.52 8.91
C ARG A 37 12.83 -17.43 8.84
N ILE A 38 12.22 -18.35 8.10
CA ILE A 38 10.77 -18.50 8.14
C ILE A 38 10.47 -19.29 9.41
N GLU A 39 10.15 -18.58 10.48
CA GLU A 39 9.39 -19.18 11.56
C GLU A 39 8.00 -19.48 11.00
N LYS A 40 7.67 -20.77 10.84
CA LYS A 40 6.26 -21.14 10.84
C LYS A 40 5.76 -20.70 12.19
N SER A 41 5.00 -19.60 12.22
CA SER A 41 4.19 -19.27 13.38
C SER A 41 3.49 -20.55 13.82
N SER A 42 3.81 -21.02 15.02
CA SER A 42 3.07 -22.10 15.63
C SER A 42 1.58 -21.73 15.58
N PRO A 43 0.66 -22.68 15.32
CA PRO A 43 -0.76 -22.39 15.27
C PRO A 43 -1.30 -22.16 16.71
N ALA A 44 -0.75 -21.18 17.42
CA ALA A 44 -1.20 -20.71 18.71
C ALA A 44 -2.25 -19.60 18.52
N SER A 45 -3.22 -19.89 17.65
CA SER A 45 -4.56 -19.28 17.62
C SER A 45 -5.53 -20.16 16.81
N ALA A 46 -5.30 -21.47 16.77
CA ALA A 46 -6.26 -22.47 16.25
C ALA A 46 -7.52 -22.64 17.14
N ALA A 47 -7.81 -21.65 17.98
CA ALA A 47 -9.09 -21.47 18.68
C ALA A 47 -9.76 -20.15 18.24
N SER A 48 -9.59 -19.76 16.98
CA SER A 48 -10.64 -19.07 16.23
C SER A 48 -10.51 -19.43 14.75
N SER A 49 -10.67 -20.71 14.44
CA SER A 49 -11.37 -21.09 13.21
C SER A 49 -12.84 -20.65 13.34
N ALA A 50 -13.05 -19.35 13.53
CA ALA A 50 -14.17 -18.68 12.93
C ALA A 50 -14.03 -19.03 11.45
N ARG A 51 -14.79 -20.06 11.06
CA ARG A 51 -15.15 -20.43 9.70
C ARG A 51 -14.95 -19.23 8.82
N TYR A 52 -14.21 -19.39 7.72
CA TYR A 52 -14.28 -18.52 6.56
C TYR A 52 -15.62 -17.77 6.54
N ASN A 53 -15.67 -16.58 7.14
CA ASN A 53 -16.84 -15.70 7.12
C ASN A 53 -16.75 -14.88 5.82
N ALA A 54 -16.36 -15.57 4.76
CA ALA A 54 -16.53 -15.18 3.39
C ALA A 54 -17.42 -16.25 2.79
N THR A 55 -18.70 -15.90 2.68
CA THR A 55 -19.75 -16.56 1.91
C THR A 55 -19.43 -16.52 0.41
N SER A 56 -18.25 -17.00 0.01
CA SER A 56 -17.90 -17.16 -1.40
C SER A 56 -18.27 -18.57 -1.81
N VAL A 57 -19.49 -18.71 -2.33
CA VAL A 57 -19.98 -19.95 -2.94
C VAL A 57 -19.72 -19.84 -4.44
N PRO A 58 -19.17 -20.88 -5.10
CA PRO A 58 -19.06 -20.90 -6.55
C PRO A 58 -20.43 -20.65 -7.19
N ARG A 59 -20.52 -19.66 -8.08
CA ARG A 59 -21.73 -19.38 -8.86
C ARG A 59 -21.39 -19.39 -10.35
N PRO A 60 -22.31 -19.85 -11.21
CA PRO A 60 -22.19 -19.65 -12.65
C PRO A 60 -21.94 -18.18 -12.96
N ILE A 61 -21.01 -17.88 -13.87
CA ILE A 61 -20.66 -16.50 -14.22
C ILE A 61 -21.87 -15.68 -14.71
N GLN A 62 -22.84 -16.36 -15.34
CA GLN A 62 -24.10 -15.77 -15.80
C GLN A 62 -25.02 -15.28 -14.68
N ASP A 63 -24.87 -15.81 -13.46
CA ASP A 63 -25.65 -15.43 -12.28
C ASP A 63 -24.95 -14.33 -11.47
N ILE A 64 -23.77 -13.89 -11.92
CA ILE A 64 -23.03 -12.76 -11.34
C ILE A 64 -23.49 -11.49 -12.06
N HIS A 65 -24.34 -10.72 -11.39
CA HIS A 65 -24.68 -9.39 -11.87
C HIS A 65 -23.43 -8.50 -11.81
N SER A 66 -23.05 -7.94 -12.96
CA SER A 66 -22.11 -6.82 -13.02
C SER A 66 -22.84 -5.58 -12.53
N ASP A 67 -23.08 -5.48 -11.22
CA ASP A 67 -23.29 -4.17 -10.64
C ASP A 67 -22.02 -3.40 -10.96
N GLU A 68 -22.11 -2.37 -11.82
CA GLU A 68 -20.99 -1.46 -12.03
C GLU A 68 -20.56 -1.00 -10.64
N GLU A 69 -19.44 -1.52 -10.15
CA GLU A 69 -18.94 -1.11 -8.84
C GLU A 69 -18.90 0.41 -8.85
N LYS A 70 -19.63 1.05 -7.92
CA LYS A 70 -19.80 2.50 -7.90
C LYS A 70 -18.44 3.14 -7.64
N ARG A 71 -17.70 3.38 -8.73
CA ARG A 71 -16.40 4.03 -8.72
C ARG A 71 -16.56 5.40 -8.10
N MET A 72 -15.64 5.75 -7.20
CA MET A 72 -15.57 7.10 -6.69
C MET A 72 -15.02 7.99 -7.80
N ARG A 73 -15.88 8.89 -8.29
CA ARG A 73 -15.52 9.83 -9.34
C ARG A 73 -14.52 10.84 -8.81
N LEU A 74 -13.51 11.12 -9.62
CA LEU A 74 -12.50 12.15 -9.36
C LEU A 74 -12.71 13.33 -10.31
N LYS A 75 -12.51 14.55 -9.80
CA LYS A 75 -12.51 15.81 -10.57
C LYS A 75 -11.26 15.89 -11.43
N HIS A 76 -10.14 15.34 -10.97
CA HIS A 76 -8.94 15.16 -11.79
C HIS A 76 -9.20 14.17 -12.94
N GLN A 77 -9.61 14.70 -14.09
CA GLN A 77 -10.03 13.91 -15.26
C GLN A 77 -8.94 12.96 -15.78
N GLU A 78 -7.70 13.42 -15.89
CA GLU A 78 -6.60 12.58 -16.39
C GLU A 78 -6.28 11.44 -15.41
N PHE A 79 -6.25 11.72 -14.10
CA PHE A 79 -6.05 10.69 -13.10
C PHE A 79 -7.22 9.69 -13.06
N SER A 80 -8.45 10.18 -13.18
CA SER A 80 -9.65 9.35 -13.32
C SER A 80 -9.57 8.43 -14.54
N ARG A 81 -9.15 8.96 -15.70
CA ARG A 81 -8.98 8.20 -16.96
C ARG A 81 -7.95 7.09 -16.79
N VAL A 82 -6.81 7.39 -16.18
CA VAL A 82 -5.74 6.42 -15.91
C VAL A 82 -6.23 5.29 -14.98
N LEU A 83 -7.12 5.58 -14.03
CA LEU A 83 -7.76 4.57 -13.17
C LEU A 83 -8.95 3.84 -13.81
N GLY A 84 -9.26 4.08 -15.08
CA GLY A 84 -10.40 3.46 -15.77
C GLY A 84 -11.75 4.07 -15.40
N GLY A 85 -11.81 5.38 -15.16
CA GLY A 85 -13.03 6.15 -14.89
C GLY A 85 -13.27 6.50 -13.41
N GLY A 86 -12.32 6.20 -12.52
CA GLY A 86 -12.38 6.56 -11.09
C GLY A 86 -11.87 5.46 -10.17
N LEU A 87 -11.84 5.75 -8.87
CA LEU A 87 -11.34 4.84 -7.85
C LEU A 87 -12.31 3.68 -7.59
N VAL A 88 -11.78 2.47 -7.64
CA VAL A 88 -12.52 1.24 -7.36
C VAL A 88 -12.50 0.98 -5.84
N PRO A 89 -13.67 0.82 -5.18
CA PRO A 89 -13.73 0.44 -3.77
C PRO A 89 -13.01 -0.88 -3.50
N GLY A 90 -12.34 -1.01 -2.36
CA GLY A 90 -11.61 -2.23 -2.00
C GLY A 90 -10.40 -2.57 -2.88
N SER A 91 -9.98 -1.63 -3.74
CA SER A 91 -8.78 -1.78 -4.56
C SER A 91 -7.53 -1.29 -3.83
N ILE A 92 -6.38 -1.79 -4.28
CA ILE A 92 -5.07 -1.30 -3.86
C ILE A 92 -4.28 -0.91 -5.12
N ASN A 93 -3.73 0.29 -5.11
CA ASN A 93 -3.07 0.92 -6.24
C ASN A 93 -1.67 1.39 -5.83
N LEU A 94 -0.68 1.14 -6.67
CA LEU A 94 0.70 1.57 -6.45
C LEU A 94 1.00 2.80 -7.31
N ILE A 95 1.59 3.82 -6.70
CA ILE A 95 2.21 4.94 -7.41
C ILE A 95 3.73 4.83 -7.23
N GLY A 96 4.39 4.45 -8.31
CA GLY A 96 5.83 4.38 -8.45
C GLY A 96 6.38 5.62 -9.17
N GLY A 97 7.64 5.93 -8.91
CA GLY A 97 8.36 7.02 -9.56
C GLY A 97 9.60 7.43 -8.77
N ASP A 98 10.48 8.19 -9.39
CA ASP A 98 11.72 8.66 -8.76
C ASP A 98 11.44 9.52 -7.52
N PRO A 99 12.34 9.53 -6.52
CA PRO A 99 12.27 10.48 -5.42
C PRO A 99 12.19 11.92 -5.95
N GLY A 100 11.24 12.71 -5.44
CA GLY A 100 11.06 14.11 -5.84
C GLY A 100 10.20 14.35 -7.10
N ILE A 101 9.77 13.31 -7.84
CA ILE A 101 8.92 13.49 -9.04
C ILE A 101 7.51 14.05 -8.75
N GLY A 102 7.08 14.01 -7.48
CA GLY A 102 5.81 14.60 -7.04
C GLY A 102 4.71 13.62 -6.67
N LYS A 103 5.01 12.34 -6.41
CA LYS A 103 4.04 11.29 -5.98
C LYS A 103 3.18 11.74 -4.80
N SER A 104 3.81 12.14 -3.69
CA SER A 104 3.11 12.62 -2.48
C SER A 104 2.29 13.88 -2.75
N THR A 105 2.78 14.77 -3.61
CA THR A 105 2.05 15.99 -4.00
C THR A 105 0.78 15.64 -4.78
N LEU A 106 0.86 14.73 -5.75
CA LEU A 106 -0.29 14.26 -6.52
C LEU A 106 -1.32 13.59 -5.61
N LEU A 107 -0.89 12.63 -4.77
CA LEU A 107 -1.82 11.96 -3.88
C LEU A 107 -2.43 12.88 -2.83
N LEU A 108 -1.70 13.90 -2.37
CA LEU A 108 -2.26 14.91 -1.47
C LEU A 108 -3.33 15.76 -2.17
N GLN A 109 -3.18 16.08 -3.46
CA GLN A 109 -4.24 16.74 -4.25
C GLN A 109 -5.49 15.85 -4.35
N ILE A 110 -5.32 14.56 -4.66
CA ILE A 110 -6.43 13.59 -4.73
C ILE A 110 -7.10 13.41 -3.35
N ALA A 111 -6.31 13.37 -2.27
CA ALA A 111 -6.79 13.27 -0.91
C ALA A 111 -7.66 14.48 -0.53
N LEU A 112 -7.20 15.69 -0.83
CA LEU A 112 -7.95 16.93 -0.60
C LEU A 112 -9.29 16.91 -1.33
N GLU A 113 -9.30 16.46 -2.59
CA GLU A 113 -10.50 16.37 -3.42
C GLU A 113 -11.53 15.39 -2.83
N ILE A 114 -11.09 14.17 -2.49
CA ILE A 114 -11.97 13.13 -1.94
C ILE A 114 -12.47 13.51 -0.55
N ALA A 115 -11.63 14.19 0.23
CA ALA A 115 -11.96 14.67 1.57
C ALA A 115 -13.09 15.70 1.61
N GLU A 116 -13.48 16.28 0.46
CA GLU A 116 -14.68 17.11 0.40
C GLU A 116 -15.94 16.32 0.78
N GLN A 117 -16.03 15.05 0.39
CA GLN A 117 -17.24 14.24 0.54
C GLN A 117 -17.02 12.99 1.42
N ASN A 118 -15.80 12.47 1.50
CA ASN A 118 -15.50 11.19 2.13
C ASN A 118 -14.37 11.31 3.14
N LYS A 119 -14.29 10.39 4.10
CA LYS A 119 -13.14 10.31 5.00
C LYS A 119 -11.91 9.78 4.27
N VAL A 120 -10.79 10.47 4.42
CA VAL A 120 -9.47 10.07 3.90
C VAL A 120 -8.51 9.98 5.07
N LEU A 121 -7.76 8.88 5.16
CA LEU A 121 -6.65 8.74 6.08
C LEU A 121 -5.34 8.79 5.29
N TYR A 122 -4.55 9.83 5.51
CA TYR A 122 -3.21 9.97 4.97
C TYR A 122 -2.23 9.52 6.06
N VAL A 123 -1.45 8.50 5.77
CA VAL A 123 -0.40 7.99 6.65
C VAL A 123 0.94 8.39 6.07
N SER A 124 1.79 9.01 6.87
CA SER A 124 3.16 9.29 6.47
C SER A 124 4.17 8.70 7.45
N GLY A 125 5.20 8.04 6.93
CA GLY A 125 6.37 7.63 7.70
C GLY A 125 7.61 8.47 7.43
N GLU A 126 7.60 9.32 6.39
CA GLU A 126 8.77 10.11 5.96
C GLU A 126 8.73 11.57 6.41
N GLU A 127 7.56 12.20 6.38
CA GLU A 127 7.41 13.65 6.59
C GLU A 127 6.64 13.96 7.87
N SER A 128 6.99 15.08 8.51
CA SER A 128 6.27 15.55 9.70
C SER A 128 4.88 16.11 9.36
N GLU A 129 3.97 16.08 10.34
CA GLU A 129 2.63 16.64 10.22
C GLU A 129 2.62 18.09 9.72
N ARG A 130 3.56 18.90 10.23
CA ARG A 130 3.70 20.31 9.86
C ARG A 130 4.09 20.47 8.39
N GLN A 131 5.00 19.65 7.89
CA GLN A 131 5.43 19.69 6.48
C GLN A 131 4.28 19.34 5.55
N ILE A 132 3.54 18.27 5.86
CA ILE A 132 2.39 17.84 5.07
C ILE A 132 1.29 18.91 5.08
N LYS A 133 0.99 19.49 6.25
CA LYS A 133 0.02 20.58 6.39
C LYS A 133 0.38 21.79 5.54
N MET A 134 1.65 22.22 5.57
CA MET A 134 2.13 23.34 4.74
C MET A 134 1.94 23.07 3.23
N ARG A 135 2.17 21.82 2.79
CA ARG A 135 1.92 21.44 1.39
C ARG A 135 0.43 21.45 1.05
N ALA A 136 -0.42 20.92 1.92
CA ALA A 136 -1.87 20.94 1.73
C ALA A 136 -2.39 22.39 1.58
N ASP A 137 -1.95 23.29 2.46
CA ASP A 137 -2.33 24.71 2.41
C ASP A 137 -1.84 25.41 1.14
N ARG A 138 -0.66 25.03 0.66
CA ARG A 138 -0.13 25.52 -0.62
C ARG A 138 -0.96 25.02 -1.80
N LEU A 139 -1.31 23.74 -1.82
CA LEU A 139 -2.10 23.13 -2.89
C LEU A 139 -3.51 23.73 -2.99
N GLN A 140 -4.18 23.91 -1.85
CA GLN A 140 -5.50 24.55 -1.84
C GLN A 140 -5.46 26.00 -2.33
N ARG A 141 -4.41 26.76 -1.98
CA ARG A 141 -4.23 28.12 -2.51
C ARG A 141 -4.16 28.14 -4.03
N TYR A 142 -3.43 27.20 -4.64
CA TYR A 142 -3.31 27.12 -6.10
C TYR A 142 -4.64 26.73 -6.76
N GLN A 143 -5.42 25.84 -6.15
CA GLN A 143 -6.68 25.35 -6.72
C GLN A 143 -7.85 26.33 -6.55
N ALA A 144 -7.97 26.99 -5.39
CA ALA A 144 -9.12 27.82 -5.04
C ALA A 144 -8.83 29.34 -5.10
N GLY A 145 -7.59 29.75 -5.40
CA GLY A 145 -7.16 31.15 -5.42
C GLY A 145 -7.19 31.85 -4.05
N LYS A 146 -7.45 31.11 -2.96
CA LYS A 146 -7.53 31.62 -1.57
C LYS A 146 -6.96 30.59 -0.60
N VAL A 147 -6.42 31.08 0.52
CA VAL A 147 -6.10 30.22 1.67
C VAL A 147 -7.43 29.73 2.24
N SER A 148 -7.70 28.44 2.11
CA SER A 148 -8.80 27.77 2.78
C SER A 148 -8.24 26.70 3.71
N THR A 149 -8.98 26.36 4.76
CA THR A 149 -8.61 25.26 5.65
C THR A 149 -8.81 23.93 4.90
N PRO A 150 -7.90 22.95 5.04
CA PRO A 150 -8.10 21.61 4.50
C PRO A 150 -9.42 21.00 5.00
N PRO A 151 -10.11 20.17 4.20
CA PRO A 151 -11.36 19.55 4.63
C PRO A 151 -11.16 18.76 5.92
N SER A 152 -12.08 18.88 6.88
CA SER A 152 -11.99 18.21 8.19
C SER A 152 -12.04 16.68 8.11
N ARG A 153 -12.41 16.13 6.94
CA ARG A 153 -12.41 14.68 6.67
C ARG A 153 -11.07 14.15 6.16
N LEU A 154 -10.09 15.02 5.90
CA LEU A 154 -8.70 14.63 5.64
C LEU A 154 -7.99 14.49 6.99
N LEU A 155 -7.79 13.24 7.39
CA LEU A 155 -7.10 12.88 8.62
C LEU A 155 -5.66 12.51 8.29
N LEU A 156 -4.73 12.98 9.09
CA LEU A 156 -3.30 12.72 8.94
C LEU A 156 -2.81 12.00 10.19
N VAL A 157 -1.99 10.96 9.98
CA VAL A 157 -1.23 10.32 11.05
C VAL A 157 0.21 10.11 10.58
N THR A 158 1.18 10.41 11.44
CA THR A 158 2.58 10.07 11.21
C THR A 158 2.91 8.80 11.98
N GLU A 159 2.88 7.66 11.30
CA GLU A 159 3.08 6.34 11.90
C GLU A 159 3.80 5.43 10.90
N THR A 160 4.64 4.54 11.41
CA THR A 160 5.42 3.57 10.63
C THR A 160 5.07 2.13 11.00
N ASN A 161 4.49 1.87 12.18
CA ASN A 161 4.02 0.55 12.56
C ASN A 161 2.70 0.21 11.84
N LEU A 162 2.70 -0.83 11.02
CA LEU A 162 1.53 -1.22 10.24
C LEU A 162 0.34 -1.67 11.10
N ASP A 163 0.56 -2.31 12.24
CA ASP A 163 -0.53 -2.72 13.12
C ASP A 163 -1.29 -1.49 13.64
N ALA A 164 -0.55 -0.46 14.08
CA ALA A 164 -1.13 0.81 14.52
C ALA A 164 -1.86 1.55 13.39
N ILE A 165 -1.30 1.53 12.17
CA ILE A 165 -1.94 2.11 10.98
C ILE A 165 -3.30 1.43 10.71
N LEU A 166 -3.34 0.10 10.77
CA LEU A 166 -4.56 -0.69 10.53
C LEU A 166 -5.60 -0.46 11.63
N ASP A 167 -5.18 -0.31 12.88
CA ASP A 167 -6.07 0.03 14.00
C ASP A 167 -6.73 1.40 13.81
N HIS A 168 -5.95 2.42 13.46
CA HIS A 168 -6.48 3.74 13.10
C HIS A 168 -7.47 3.66 11.93
N ALA A 169 -7.12 2.90 10.88
CA ALA A 169 -7.98 2.73 9.72
C ALA A 169 -9.30 2.02 10.09
N ALA A 170 -9.26 1.02 10.96
CA ALA A 170 -10.44 0.28 11.42
C ALA A 170 -11.40 1.15 12.24
N GLU A 171 -10.87 2.08 13.05
CA GLU A 171 -11.67 3.05 13.81
C GLU A 171 -12.28 4.11 12.89
N ILE A 172 -11.45 4.73 12.04
CA ILE A 172 -11.84 5.86 11.18
C ILE A 172 -12.80 5.42 10.07
N LYS A 173 -12.60 4.20 9.55
CA LYS A 173 -13.28 3.61 8.38
C LYS A 173 -13.21 4.54 7.15
N PRO A 174 -12.01 4.90 6.68
CA PRO A 174 -11.86 5.81 5.56
C PRO A 174 -12.31 5.17 4.25
N LYS A 175 -12.77 6.00 3.31
CA LYS A 175 -13.01 5.55 1.92
C LYS A 175 -11.72 5.48 1.11
N LEU A 176 -10.74 6.30 1.48
CA LEU A 176 -9.39 6.28 0.92
C LEU A 176 -8.34 6.23 2.04
N LEU A 177 -7.42 5.27 1.93
CA LEU A 177 -6.20 5.20 2.74
C LEU A 177 -4.99 5.44 1.84
N ILE A 178 -4.11 6.36 2.22
CA ILE A 178 -2.83 6.62 1.53
C ILE A 178 -1.70 6.25 2.47
N VAL A 179 -0.72 5.48 2.00
CA VAL A 179 0.49 5.12 2.73
C VAL A 179 1.71 5.70 2.01
N ASP A 180 2.32 6.72 2.62
CA ASP A 180 3.43 7.52 2.07
C ASP A 180 4.68 7.47 2.97
N SER A 181 5.62 6.55 2.76
CA SER A 181 5.69 5.52 1.72
C SER A 181 5.68 4.12 2.31
N ILE A 182 5.35 3.10 1.51
CA ILE A 182 5.31 1.71 1.99
C ILE A 182 6.67 1.22 2.49
N GLN A 183 7.78 1.79 1.99
CA GLN A 183 9.14 1.48 2.44
C GLN A 183 9.36 1.84 3.91
N THR A 184 8.60 2.78 4.46
CA THR A 184 8.69 3.17 5.87
C THR A 184 7.83 2.32 6.80
N SER A 185 6.88 1.58 6.24
CA SER A 185 6.00 0.72 7.03
C SER A 185 6.72 -0.55 7.46
N TYR A 186 6.52 -0.95 8.71
CA TYR A 186 7.08 -2.20 9.24
C TYR A 186 6.09 -2.96 10.12
N LEU A 187 6.32 -4.26 10.21
CA LEU A 187 5.67 -5.20 11.10
C LEU A 187 6.69 -5.65 12.17
N PRO A 188 6.43 -5.40 13.48
CA PRO A 188 7.35 -5.76 14.56
C PRO A 188 7.69 -7.25 14.64
N GLN A 189 6.80 -8.11 14.17
CA GLN A 189 6.91 -9.57 14.19
C GLN A 189 7.86 -10.15 13.14
N LEU A 190 8.32 -9.35 12.17
CA LEU A 190 9.28 -9.78 11.17
C LEU A 190 10.68 -9.35 11.60
N GLU A 191 11.65 -10.29 11.56
CA GLU A 191 13.06 -10.01 11.91
C GLU A 191 13.78 -9.12 10.87
N SER A 192 13.13 -8.80 9.74
CA SER A 192 13.68 -7.97 8.67
C SER A 192 13.46 -6.47 8.91
N SER A 193 14.40 -5.63 8.45
CA SER A 193 14.32 -4.18 8.63
C SER A 193 13.25 -3.54 7.75
N ALA A 194 12.66 -2.43 8.21
CA ALA A 194 11.76 -1.61 7.41
C ALA A 194 12.38 -1.28 6.04
N GLY A 195 11.56 -1.31 4.99
CA GLY A 195 12.01 -1.09 3.61
C GLY A 195 12.68 -2.29 2.94
N SER A 196 12.96 -3.37 3.67
CA SER A 196 13.33 -4.65 3.06
C SER A 196 12.20 -5.21 2.21
N VAL A 197 12.53 -6.04 1.23
CA VAL A 197 11.54 -6.64 0.34
C VAL A 197 10.50 -7.45 1.11
N SER A 198 10.92 -8.16 2.15
CA SER A 198 10.05 -8.99 2.97
C SER A 198 9.05 -8.14 3.78
N GLN A 199 9.50 -7.06 4.43
CA GLN A 199 8.62 -6.10 5.10
C GLN A 199 7.62 -5.48 4.12
N VAL A 200 8.09 -4.92 2.99
CA VAL A 200 7.23 -4.26 2.01
C VAL A 200 6.18 -5.22 1.44
N ARG A 201 6.57 -6.46 1.13
CA ARG A 201 5.68 -7.49 0.58
C ARG A 201 4.59 -7.87 1.58
N GLU A 202 4.96 -8.13 2.83
CA GLU A 202 4.00 -8.55 3.86
C GLU A 202 3.05 -7.40 4.21
N CYS A 203 3.59 -6.19 4.39
CA CYS A 203 2.79 -4.99 4.61
C CYS A 203 1.75 -4.76 3.51
N ALA A 204 2.16 -4.86 2.24
CA ALA A 204 1.26 -4.72 1.09
C ALA A 204 0.19 -5.83 1.04
N SER A 205 0.53 -7.06 1.44
CA SER A 205 -0.41 -8.18 1.51
C SER A 205 -1.52 -7.94 2.55
N LEU A 206 -1.15 -7.49 3.75
CA LEU A 206 -2.10 -7.17 4.82
C LEU A 206 -2.99 -5.98 4.45
N LEU A 207 -2.42 -4.95 3.84
CA LEU A 207 -3.19 -3.81 3.33
C LEU A 207 -4.19 -4.24 2.25
N ARG A 208 -3.81 -5.14 1.34
CA ARG A 208 -4.72 -5.69 0.33
C ARG A 208 -5.87 -6.47 0.98
N GLU A 209 -5.59 -7.29 1.98
CA GLU A 209 -6.64 -8.00 2.72
C GLU A 209 -7.59 -7.02 3.41
N TYR A 210 -7.05 -6.00 4.07
CA TYR A 210 -7.83 -4.92 4.67
C TYR A 210 -8.73 -4.25 3.63
N ALA A 211 -8.20 -3.85 2.46
CA ALA A 211 -8.96 -3.23 1.38
C ALA A 211 -10.15 -4.09 0.94
N LYS A 212 -9.92 -5.38 0.68
CA LYS A 212 -10.97 -6.32 0.25
C LYS A 212 -12.05 -6.51 1.32
N ARG A 213 -11.65 -6.57 2.59
CA ARG A 213 -12.57 -6.79 3.72
C ARG A 213 -13.45 -5.58 4.00
N THR A 214 -12.92 -4.37 3.86
CA THR A 214 -13.61 -3.13 4.26
C THR A 214 -14.20 -2.35 3.10
N GLY A 215 -13.79 -2.65 1.86
CA GLY A 215 -14.11 -1.83 0.69
C GLY A 215 -13.36 -0.49 0.66
N THR A 216 -12.34 -0.29 1.51
CA THR A 216 -11.48 0.89 1.47
C THR A 216 -10.57 0.85 0.24
N SER A 217 -10.51 1.93 -0.53
CA SER A 217 -9.51 2.09 -1.60
C SER A 217 -8.18 2.50 -0.98
N ILE A 218 -7.08 1.85 -1.40
CA ILE A 218 -5.74 2.12 -0.86
C ILE A 218 -4.80 2.59 -1.97
N PHE A 219 -4.01 3.62 -1.67
CA PHE A 219 -2.82 3.97 -2.43
C PHE A 219 -1.55 3.71 -1.64
N LEU A 220 -0.60 3.02 -2.27
CA LEU A 220 0.76 2.87 -1.78
C LEU A 220 1.67 3.78 -2.60
N ILE A 221 2.52 4.55 -1.93
CA ILE A 221 3.63 5.25 -2.58
C ILE A 221 4.86 4.35 -2.50
N GLY A 222 5.51 4.12 -3.65
CA GLY A 222 6.79 3.42 -3.74
C GLY A 222 7.85 4.24 -4.47
N HIS A 223 9.09 4.18 -3.99
CA HIS A 223 10.24 4.87 -4.58
C HIS A 223 10.98 3.99 -5.61
N VAL A 224 11.23 4.54 -6.80
CA VAL A 224 12.15 3.95 -7.78
C VAL A 224 13.61 4.16 -7.31
N ASN A 225 14.42 3.11 -7.27
CA ASN A 225 15.86 3.22 -6.99
C ASN A 225 16.64 3.61 -8.27
N LYS A 226 17.92 3.97 -8.12
CA LYS A 226 18.78 4.50 -9.21
C LYS A 226 18.96 3.58 -10.43
N GLU A 227 18.58 2.32 -10.34
CA GLU A 227 18.72 1.33 -11.42
C GLU A 227 17.42 1.18 -12.23
N GLY A 228 16.41 2.02 -11.99
CA GLY A 228 15.07 1.87 -12.59
C GLY A 228 14.27 0.71 -11.99
N ASN A 229 14.84 -0.02 -11.04
CA ASN A 229 14.15 -0.94 -10.18
C ASN A 229 13.52 -0.11 -9.06
N ILE A 230 12.21 -0.14 -8.85
CA ILE A 230 11.68 0.27 -7.53
C ILE A 230 12.37 -0.60 -6.48
N ALA A 231 12.48 -0.14 -5.25
CA ALA A 231 12.69 -1.09 -4.17
C ALA A 231 11.46 -2.04 -4.18
N GLY A 232 11.54 -3.10 -5.00
CA GLY A 232 10.52 -4.10 -5.29
C GLY A 232 9.21 -3.66 -5.99
N PRO A 233 9.17 -3.10 -7.24
CA PRO A 233 7.90 -2.95 -7.94
C PRO A 233 7.44 -4.29 -8.48
N ARG A 234 8.33 -5.11 -9.05
CA ARG A 234 8.04 -6.48 -9.48
C ARG A 234 7.45 -7.31 -8.33
N VAL A 235 7.85 -7.02 -7.10
CA VAL A 235 7.34 -7.71 -5.90
C VAL A 235 5.92 -7.25 -5.57
N MET A 236 5.61 -5.96 -5.72
CA MET A 236 4.29 -5.40 -5.44
C MET A 236 3.31 -5.45 -6.63
N GLU A 237 3.80 -5.52 -7.87
CA GLU A 237 3.03 -5.58 -9.13
C GLU A 237 2.03 -6.74 -9.12
N HIS A 238 2.40 -7.86 -8.48
CA HIS A 238 1.51 -9.02 -8.32
C HIS A 238 0.54 -8.91 -7.14
N ILE A 239 0.73 -7.92 -6.27
CA ILE A 239 -0.11 -7.68 -5.09
C ILE A 239 -1.17 -6.63 -5.41
N VAL A 240 -0.83 -5.62 -6.22
CA VAL A 240 -1.71 -4.51 -6.54
C VAL A 240 -2.51 -4.70 -7.82
N VAL A 241 -3.64 -3.98 -7.90
CA VAL A 241 -4.54 -4.04 -9.06
C VAL A 241 -4.07 -3.10 -10.16
N THR A 242 -3.56 -1.92 -9.78
CA THR A 242 -3.10 -0.89 -10.70
C THR A 242 -1.72 -0.41 -10.29
N VAL A 243 -0.82 -0.27 -11.27
CA VAL A 243 0.49 0.35 -11.08
C VAL A 243 0.58 1.58 -11.96
N LEU A 244 0.81 2.73 -11.33
CA LEU A 244 0.99 4.01 -11.98
C LEU A 244 2.45 4.41 -11.85
N TYR A 245 3.08 4.74 -12.98
CA TYR A 245 4.43 5.28 -13.02
C TYR A 245 4.36 6.78 -13.33
N LEU A 246 5.01 7.59 -12.51
CA LEU A 246 5.20 9.03 -12.67
C LEU A 246 6.60 9.34 -13.18
#